data_AF-B7TW63-F1
#
_entry.id   AF-B7TW63-F1
#
_cell.length_a   1.000
_cell.length_b   1.000
_cell.length_c   1.000
_cell.angle_alpha   90.00
_cell.angle_beta   90.00
_cell.angle_gamma   90.00
#
_symmetry.space_group_name_H-M   'P 1'
#
loop_
_entity.id
_entity.type
_entity.pdbx_description
1 polymer ?
#
loop_
_entity_poly.entity_id
_entity_poly.type
_entity_poly.pdbx_seq_one_letter_code
_entity_poly.pdbx_strand_id
1 'polypeptide(L)'
;LKVQRLDQPYIKKDGKLVSVDWNEALTVAARRLKSTKPSKIAAVAGDLADCESMLLLKEMMHKLGSVNLDCRQDGARLISSNRGSYVFNTTIENIENADLCLLINTNPKVEAPIINARIRKRYLRGNFPIASVGPDVEYLYHVEKLGNHPNILSKIAKGNHEFCKLLSAAQNPILIIGQDALTRSDSESILAIASSIAEKF
;
A
#
# COMPACT_ATOMS: atom_id res chain seq x y z
N LEU A 1 -16.50 16.32 6.41
CA LEU A 1 -17.59 15.31 6.52
C LEU A 1 -19.02 15.90 6.48
N LYS A 2 -19.24 17.12 5.93
CA LYS A 2 -20.55 17.82 5.98
C LYS A 2 -21.31 17.88 4.65
N VAL A 3 -20.70 17.43 3.55
CA VAL A 3 -21.26 17.53 2.19
C VAL A 3 -21.45 16.14 1.60
N GLN A 4 -22.49 15.96 0.78
CA GLN A 4 -22.82 14.73 0.04
C GLN A 4 -22.76 13.46 0.90
N ARG A 5 -23.34 13.52 2.10
CA ARG A 5 -23.43 12.36 2.99
C ARG A 5 -24.52 11.43 2.51
N LEU A 6 -24.25 10.13 2.54
CA LEU A 6 -25.30 9.12 2.54
C LEU A 6 -25.97 9.17 3.92
N ASP A 7 -27.18 9.70 3.96
CA ASP A 7 -27.93 10.06 5.17
C ASP A 7 -29.05 9.06 5.51
N GLN A 8 -29.57 8.38 4.50
CA GLN A 8 -30.59 7.36 4.60
C GLN A 8 -30.30 6.23 3.60
N PRO A 9 -30.90 5.04 3.75
CA PRO A 9 -30.74 4.00 2.75
C PRO A 9 -31.59 4.28 1.52
N TYR A 10 -31.07 3.86 0.36
CA TYR A 10 -31.73 4.04 -0.93
C TYR A 10 -31.74 2.71 -1.69
N ILE A 11 -32.81 2.45 -2.44
CA ILE A 11 -32.89 1.33 -3.37
C ILE A 11 -33.26 1.81 -4.78
N LYS A 12 -32.86 1.06 -5.80
CA LYS A 12 -33.14 1.43 -7.20
C LYS A 12 -34.54 0.96 -7.61
N LYS A 13 -35.45 1.89 -7.88
CA LYS A 13 -36.79 1.67 -8.47
C LYS A 13 -36.86 2.44 -9.79
N ASP A 14 -37.26 1.77 -10.87
CA ASP A 14 -37.38 2.37 -12.21
C ASP A 14 -36.16 3.19 -12.66
N GLY A 15 -34.97 2.65 -12.41
CA GLY A 15 -33.71 3.27 -12.80
C GLY A 15 -33.20 4.37 -11.86
N LYS A 16 -33.98 4.82 -10.86
CA LYS A 16 -33.61 5.90 -9.93
C LYS A 16 -33.46 5.39 -8.50
N LEU A 17 -32.59 6.04 -7.73
CA LEU A 17 -32.47 5.78 -6.29
C LEU A 17 -33.63 6.45 -5.55
N VAL A 18 -34.34 5.66 -4.74
CA VAL A 18 -35.47 6.10 -3.92
C VAL A 18 -35.15 5.78 -2.47
N SER A 19 -35.32 6.76 -1.59
CA SER A 19 -35.13 6.59 -0.15
C SER A 19 -36.16 5.60 0.40
N VAL A 20 -35.70 4.76 1.31
CA VAL A 20 -36.51 3.76 2.03
C VAL A 20 -36.06 3.69 3.48
N ASP A 21 -36.77 2.92 4.31
CA ASP A 21 -36.30 2.60 5.65
C ASP A 21 -35.24 1.47 5.64
N TRP A 22 -34.60 1.27 6.79
CA TRP A 22 -33.59 0.23 6.97
C TRP A 22 -34.11 -1.20 6.78
N ASN A 23 -35.34 -1.48 7.20
CA ASN A 23 -35.92 -2.82 7.09
C ASN A 23 -36.15 -3.19 5.63
N GLU A 24 -36.69 -2.27 4.82
CA GLU A 24 -36.86 -2.47 3.38
C GLU A 24 -35.51 -2.66 2.69
N ALA A 25 -34.54 -1.77 2.96
CA ALA A 25 -33.21 -1.84 2.34
C ALA A 25 -32.48 -3.16 2.63
N LEU A 26 -32.42 -3.56 3.91
CA LEU A 26 -31.78 -4.81 4.32
C LEU A 26 -32.53 -6.04 3.82
N THR A 27 -33.87 -6.00 3.76
CA THR A 27 -34.67 -7.10 3.20
C THR A 27 -34.36 -7.31 1.71
N VAL A 28 -34.25 -6.23 0.95
CA VAL A 28 -33.90 -6.30 -0.48
C VAL A 28 -32.49 -6.86 -0.66
N ALA A 29 -31.50 -6.36 0.10
CA ALA A 29 -30.13 -6.85 0.06
C ALA A 29 -30.05 -8.34 0.43
N ALA A 30 -30.68 -8.75 1.53
CA ALA A 30 -30.69 -10.13 1.99
C ALA A 30 -31.35 -11.08 0.98
N ARG A 31 -32.46 -10.67 0.35
CA ARG A 31 -33.11 -11.46 -0.71
C ARG A 31 -32.17 -11.70 -1.89
N ARG A 32 -31.47 -10.65 -2.34
CA ARG A 32 -30.51 -10.75 -3.45
C ARG A 32 -29.34 -11.67 -3.10
N LEU A 33 -28.74 -11.50 -1.93
CA LEU A 33 -27.65 -12.35 -1.44
C LEU A 33 -28.07 -13.82 -1.37
N LYS A 34 -29.24 -14.13 -0.77
CA LYS A 34 -29.76 -15.50 -0.68
C LYS A 34 -30.04 -16.15 -2.03
N SER A 35 -30.46 -15.37 -3.03
CA SER A 35 -30.74 -15.87 -4.39
C SER A 35 -29.49 -15.98 -5.28
N THR A 36 -28.34 -15.50 -4.82
CA THR A 36 -27.10 -15.45 -5.61
C THR A 36 -26.19 -16.61 -5.22
N LYS A 37 -25.63 -17.30 -6.23
CA LYS A 37 -24.65 -18.36 -5.98
C LYS A 37 -23.43 -17.79 -5.24
N PRO A 38 -22.86 -18.50 -4.25
CA PRO A 38 -21.72 -17.99 -3.48
C PRO A 38 -20.55 -17.51 -4.34
N SER A 39 -20.24 -18.23 -5.44
CA SER A 39 -19.18 -17.87 -6.40
C SER A 39 -19.39 -16.55 -7.14
N LYS A 40 -20.61 -15.99 -7.13
CA LYS A 40 -20.96 -14.71 -7.75
C LYS A 40 -21.11 -13.57 -6.74
N ILE A 41 -20.95 -13.83 -5.44
CA ILE A 41 -20.92 -12.81 -4.40
C ILE A 41 -19.46 -12.39 -4.24
N ALA A 42 -19.19 -11.10 -4.26
CA ALA A 42 -17.89 -10.53 -3.97
C ALA A 42 -18.06 -9.30 -3.07
N ALA A 43 -17.05 -9.00 -2.28
CA ALA A 43 -17.01 -7.84 -1.41
C ALA A 43 -15.67 -7.13 -1.56
N VAL A 44 -15.72 -5.80 -1.68
CA VAL A 44 -14.55 -4.93 -1.69
C VAL A 44 -14.69 -3.98 -0.51
N ALA A 45 -13.80 -4.10 0.48
CA ALA A 45 -13.72 -3.15 1.57
C ALA A 45 -13.09 -1.84 1.08
N GLY A 46 -13.67 -0.71 1.46
CA GLY A 46 -13.13 0.61 1.10
C GLY A 46 -11.96 1.02 2.00
N ASP A 47 -11.11 1.92 1.51
CA ASP A 47 -9.86 2.33 2.19
C ASP A 47 -10.07 3.03 3.54
N LEU A 48 -11.31 3.49 3.81
CA LEU A 48 -11.70 4.17 5.05
C LEU A 48 -12.54 3.28 5.98
N ALA A 49 -12.72 1.99 5.65
CA ALA A 49 -13.40 1.04 6.51
C ALA A 49 -12.54 0.70 7.72
N ASP A 50 -13.17 0.60 8.90
CA ASP A 50 -12.51 0.17 10.13
C ASP A 50 -12.30 -1.36 10.18
N CYS A 51 -11.44 -1.81 11.07
CA CYS A 51 -11.12 -3.23 11.24
C CYS A 51 -12.35 -4.06 11.62
N GLU A 52 -13.22 -3.50 12.46
CA GLU A 52 -14.44 -4.12 12.95
C GLU A 52 -15.43 -4.40 11.81
N SER A 53 -15.74 -3.40 10.98
CA SER A 53 -16.63 -3.59 9.84
C SER A 53 -16.05 -4.56 8.81
N MET A 54 -14.73 -4.51 8.58
CA MET A 54 -14.03 -5.45 7.70
C MET A 54 -14.09 -6.89 8.22
N LEU A 55 -13.94 -7.08 9.54
CA LEU A 55 -14.08 -8.39 10.17
C LEU A 55 -15.52 -8.92 10.02
N LEU A 56 -16.53 -8.09 10.31
CA LEU A 56 -17.93 -8.47 10.15
C LEU A 56 -18.28 -8.83 8.70
N LEU A 57 -17.78 -8.04 7.74
CA LEU A 57 -17.93 -8.31 6.32
C LEU A 57 -17.27 -9.64 5.92
N LYS A 58 -16.05 -9.90 6.40
CA LYS A 58 -15.34 -11.15 6.18
C LYS A 58 -16.13 -12.34 6.73
N GLU A 59 -16.60 -12.27 7.97
CA GLU A 59 -17.41 -13.33 8.57
C GLU A 59 -18.73 -13.56 7.82
N MET A 60 -19.39 -12.49 7.38
CA MET A 60 -20.60 -12.58 6.57
C MET A 60 -20.32 -13.31 5.24
N MET A 61 -19.24 -12.95 4.54
CA MET A 61 -18.83 -13.58 3.29
C MET A 61 -18.52 -15.06 3.48
N HIS A 62 -17.83 -15.42 4.56
CA HIS A 62 -17.58 -16.82 4.93
C HIS A 62 -18.89 -17.59 5.16
N LYS A 63 -19.86 -17.01 5.88
CA LYS A 63 -21.19 -17.63 6.11
C LYS A 63 -22.00 -17.76 4.82
N LEU A 64 -21.82 -16.85 3.87
CA LEU A 64 -22.40 -16.93 2.53
C LEU A 64 -21.67 -17.94 1.62
N GLY A 65 -20.56 -18.54 2.07
CA GLY A 65 -19.75 -19.48 1.30
C GLY A 65 -18.93 -18.82 0.18
N SER A 66 -18.72 -17.50 0.24
CA SER A 66 -17.91 -16.77 -0.74
C SER A 66 -16.52 -16.48 -0.20
N VAL A 67 -15.51 -16.75 -1.02
CA VAL A 67 -14.09 -16.42 -0.76
C VAL A 67 -13.66 -15.14 -1.47
N ASN A 68 -14.54 -14.51 -2.25
CA ASN A 68 -14.23 -13.34 -3.05
C ASN A 68 -14.26 -12.06 -2.19
N LEU A 69 -13.23 -11.85 -1.40
CA LEU A 69 -13.05 -10.66 -0.56
C LEU A 69 -11.72 -10.00 -0.89
N ASP A 70 -11.74 -8.69 -1.08
CA ASP A 70 -10.52 -7.89 -1.20
C ASP A 70 -10.71 -6.52 -0.53
N CYS A 71 -9.60 -5.84 -0.22
CA CYS A 71 -9.57 -4.44 0.21
C CYS A 71 -8.68 -3.58 -0.70
N ARG A 72 -7.96 -4.19 -1.65
CA ARG A 72 -6.97 -3.53 -2.50
C ARG A 72 -7.67 -3.00 -3.75
N GLN A 73 -8.34 -1.87 -3.61
CA GLN A 73 -9.04 -1.20 -4.72
C GLN A 73 -8.08 -0.78 -5.85
N ASP A 74 -6.81 -0.57 -5.51
CA ASP A 74 -5.70 -0.24 -6.41
C ASP A 74 -5.12 -1.46 -7.14
N GLY A 75 -5.50 -2.69 -6.75
CA GLY A 75 -4.97 -3.92 -7.32
C GLY A 75 -3.57 -4.31 -6.84
N ALA A 76 -3.11 -3.77 -5.70
CA ALA A 76 -1.80 -4.11 -5.16
C ALA A 76 -1.62 -5.62 -4.94
N ARG A 77 -0.44 -6.15 -5.27
CA ARG A 77 -0.10 -7.57 -5.05
C ARG A 77 0.79 -7.69 -3.82
N LEU A 78 0.17 -8.10 -2.71
CA LEU A 78 0.83 -8.22 -1.39
C LEU A 78 0.93 -9.69 -1.00
N ILE A 79 1.96 -10.01 -0.22
CA ILE A 79 2.15 -11.35 0.37
C ILE A 79 1.41 -11.38 1.71
N SER A 80 0.11 -11.68 1.67
CA SER A 80 -0.76 -11.61 2.86
C SER A 80 -0.31 -12.48 4.03
N SER A 81 0.39 -13.59 3.77
CA SER A 81 0.97 -14.48 4.78
C SER A 81 2.19 -13.90 5.50
N ASN A 82 2.82 -12.86 4.96
CA ASN A 82 3.98 -12.20 5.55
C ASN A 82 3.65 -10.75 5.92
N ARG A 83 3.42 -10.49 7.21
CA ARG A 83 3.13 -9.13 7.70
C ARG A 83 4.23 -8.12 7.38
N GLY A 84 5.49 -8.55 7.35
CA GLY A 84 6.63 -7.70 6.99
C GLY A 84 6.56 -7.16 5.56
N SER A 85 5.74 -7.75 4.68
CA SER A 85 5.63 -7.33 3.29
C SER A 85 4.76 -6.09 3.05
N TYR A 86 3.94 -5.68 4.03
CA TYR A 86 2.96 -4.60 3.87
C TYR A 86 2.91 -3.61 5.04
N VAL A 87 3.80 -3.75 6.02
CA VAL A 87 3.93 -2.77 7.11
C VAL A 87 5.21 -1.97 6.97
N PHE A 88 5.22 -0.77 7.56
CA PHE A 88 6.43 0.04 7.66
C PHE A 88 7.33 -0.48 8.79
N ASN A 89 8.09 -1.54 8.53
CA ASN A 89 8.83 -2.32 9.54
C ASN A 89 9.75 -1.48 10.43
N THR A 90 10.46 -0.49 9.86
CA THR A 90 11.39 0.36 10.60
C THR A 90 10.68 1.18 11.68
N THR A 91 9.37 1.45 11.54
CA THR A 91 8.59 2.48 12.25
C THR A 91 8.94 3.91 11.82
N ILE A 92 7.96 4.82 11.91
CA ILE A 92 8.11 6.21 11.50
C ILE A 92 9.14 6.95 12.37
N GLU A 93 9.26 6.59 13.64
CA GLU A 93 10.21 7.21 14.57
C GLU A 93 11.66 6.85 14.22
N ASN A 94 11.95 5.58 13.96
CA ASN A 94 13.31 5.11 13.67
C ASN A 94 13.86 5.55 12.31
N ILE A 95 13.06 6.22 11.46
CA ILE A 95 13.62 6.95 10.30
C ILE A 95 14.75 7.89 10.75
N GLU A 96 14.65 8.42 11.97
CA GLU A 96 15.66 9.29 12.57
C GLU A 96 16.98 8.61 12.94
N ASN A 97 17.01 7.28 12.97
CA ASN A 97 18.20 6.47 13.27
C ASN A 97 18.84 5.88 12.00
N ALA A 98 18.17 5.97 10.85
CA ALA A 98 18.71 5.47 9.59
C ALA A 98 19.93 6.29 9.14
N ASP A 99 20.91 5.65 8.51
CA ASP A 99 22.11 6.31 7.98
C ASP A 99 22.20 6.28 6.45
N LEU A 100 21.31 5.55 5.79
CA LEU A 100 21.12 5.56 4.35
C LEU A 100 19.66 5.28 4.01
N CYS A 101 19.10 5.93 2.98
CA CYS A 101 17.74 5.67 2.52
C CYS A 101 17.69 5.35 1.02
N LEU A 102 17.00 4.27 0.68
CA LEU A 102 16.65 3.93 -0.70
C LEU A 102 15.13 3.99 -0.89
N LEU A 103 14.69 4.92 -1.74
CA LEU A 103 13.30 5.08 -2.15
C LEU A 103 13.02 4.25 -3.41
N ILE A 104 12.05 3.35 -3.37
CA ILE A 104 11.70 2.44 -4.47
C ILE A 104 10.29 2.78 -4.95
N ASN A 105 10.22 3.40 -6.14
CA ASN A 105 9.00 3.79 -6.84
C ASN A 105 7.97 4.45 -5.91
N THR A 106 8.41 5.47 -5.16
CA THR A 106 7.60 6.23 -4.20
C THR A 106 7.86 7.72 -4.34
N ASN A 107 6.82 8.51 -4.12
CA ASN A 107 6.92 9.93 -3.84
C ASN A 107 6.35 10.21 -2.43
N PRO A 108 7.18 10.15 -1.38
CA PRO A 108 6.72 10.33 0.00
C PRO A 108 6.05 11.68 0.24
N LYS A 109 6.37 12.72 -0.57
CA LYS A 109 5.74 14.04 -0.46
C LYS A 109 4.25 13.99 -0.74
N VAL A 110 3.82 13.14 -1.66
CA VAL A 110 2.42 13.01 -2.11
C VAL A 110 1.73 11.88 -1.35
N GLU A 111 2.38 10.72 -1.26
CA GLU A 111 1.80 9.50 -0.69
C GLU A 111 1.70 9.56 0.85
N ALA A 112 2.76 10.02 1.52
CA ALA A 112 2.85 9.99 2.98
C ALA A 112 3.63 11.21 3.52
N PRO A 113 3.02 12.41 3.54
CA PRO A 113 3.71 13.66 3.90
C PRO A 113 4.41 13.64 5.26
N ILE A 114 3.89 12.87 6.24
CA ILE A 114 4.51 12.69 7.55
C ILE A 114 5.82 11.89 7.46
N ILE A 115 5.84 10.83 6.64
CA ILE A 115 7.07 10.05 6.36
C ILE A 115 8.10 10.96 5.68
N ASN A 116 7.69 11.73 4.66
CA ASN A 116 8.55 12.71 4.01
C ASN A 116 9.12 13.75 4.98
N ALA A 117 8.30 14.24 5.93
CA ALA A 117 8.76 15.17 6.95
C ALA A 117 9.81 14.54 7.88
N ARG A 118 9.69 13.25 8.23
CA ARG A 118 10.68 12.52 9.03
C ARG A 118 11.98 12.26 8.26
N ILE A 119 11.88 11.88 6.99
CA ILE A 119 13.05 11.75 6.10
C ILE A 119 13.77 13.09 6.02
N ARG A 120 13.04 14.19 5.81
CA ARG A 120 13.59 15.54 5.78
C ARG A 120 14.24 15.93 7.10
N LYS A 121 13.60 15.65 8.24
CA LYS A 121 14.16 15.89 9.57
C LYS A 121 15.48 15.14 9.75
N ARG A 122 15.54 13.87 9.33
CA ARG A 122 16.78 13.08 9.37
C ARG A 122 17.86 13.64 8.45
N TYR A 123 17.50 14.01 7.22
CA TYR A 123 18.40 14.61 6.24
C TYR A 123 19.08 15.88 6.76
N LEU A 124 18.33 16.75 7.45
CA LEU A 124 18.86 18.00 8.04
C LEU A 124 19.95 17.77 9.11
N ARG A 125 20.06 16.57 9.68
CA ARG A 125 21.15 16.23 10.61
C ARG A 125 22.49 15.94 9.89
N GLY A 126 22.50 15.89 8.56
CA GLY A 126 23.67 15.55 7.76
C GLY A 126 23.95 14.04 7.70
N ASN A 127 24.94 13.65 6.88
CA ASN A 127 25.39 12.26 6.69
C ASN A 127 24.22 11.26 6.54
N PHE A 128 23.35 11.55 5.57
CA PHE A 128 22.21 10.72 5.24
C PHE A 128 22.02 10.71 3.72
N PRO A 129 22.81 9.91 2.98
CA PRO A 129 22.58 9.70 1.57
C PRO A 129 21.18 9.13 1.34
N ILE A 130 20.46 9.75 0.41
CA ILE A 130 19.14 9.30 -0.03
C ILE A 130 19.23 9.06 -1.53
N ALA A 131 18.84 7.88 -1.97
CA ALA A 131 18.76 7.53 -3.37
C ALA A 131 17.34 7.09 -3.75
N SER A 132 17.01 7.17 -5.04
CA SER A 132 15.73 6.72 -5.57
C SER A 132 15.90 5.86 -6.82
N VAL A 133 15.09 4.80 -6.89
CA VAL A 133 14.85 4.01 -8.10
C VAL A 133 13.36 4.11 -8.41
N GLY A 134 12.98 4.87 -9.43
CA GLY A 134 11.57 5.15 -9.69
C GLY A 134 11.34 6.39 -10.54
N PRO A 135 10.14 6.99 -10.47
CA PRO A 135 9.78 8.13 -11.30
C PRO A 135 10.66 9.35 -11.01
N ASP A 136 10.88 10.15 -12.04
CA ASP A 136 11.60 11.41 -11.91
C ASP A 136 10.72 12.47 -11.25
N VAL A 137 10.81 12.57 -9.92
CA VAL A 137 10.03 13.52 -9.12
C VAL A 137 10.93 14.52 -8.42
N GLU A 138 10.35 15.65 -8.03
CA GLU A 138 11.01 16.69 -7.27
C GLU A 138 10.87 16.46 -5.76
N TYR A 139 12.02 16.28 -5.10
CA TYR A 139 12.15 16.10 -3.66
C TYR A 139 12.54 17.41 -2.96
N LEU A 140 12.18 17.54 -1.68
CA LEU A 140 12.49 18.72 -0.85
C LEU A 140 13.90 18.71 -0.24
N TYR A 141 14.72 17.74 -0.64
CA TYR A 141 16.07 17.49 -0.18
C TYR A 141 16.81 16.76 -1.31
N HIS A 142 18.15 16.74 -1.26
CA HIS A 142 18.92 16.07 -2.28
C HIS A 142 18.65 14.56 -2.26
N VAL A 143 18.29 14.03 -3.43
CA VAL A 143 18.09 12.60 -3.67
C VAL A 143 18.85 12.23 -4.93
N GLU A 144 19.73 11.25 -4.83
CA GLU A 144 20.42 10.68 -5.98
C GLU A 144 19.44 9.82 -6.79
N LYS A 145 19.23 10.17 -8.06
CA LYS A 145 18.32 9.43 -8.94
C LYS A 145 19.10 8.35 -9.68
N LEU A 146 19.01 7.10 -9.21
CA LEU A 146 19.71 5.97 -9.80
C LEU A 146 19.08 5.52 -11.14
N GLY A 147 17.87 5.99 -11.41
CA GLY A 147 17.09 5.74 -12.63
C GLY A 147 15.70 5.21 -12.34
N ASN A 148 14.95 4.88 -13.39
CA ASN A 148 13.52 4.51 -13.30
C ASN A 148 13.23 3.05 -13.70
N HIS A 149 14.27 2.26 -14.01
CA HIS A 149 14.11 0.89 -14.51
C HIS A 149 14.29 -0.16 -13.39
N PRO A 150 13.35 -1.12 -13.20
CA PRO A 150 13.45 -2.13 -12.14
C PRO A 150 14.75 -2.96 -12.13
N ASN A 151 15.36 -3.18 -13.30
CA ASN A 151 16.67 -3.83 -13.44
C ASN A 151 17.78 -3.19 -12.56
N ILE A 152 17.67 -1.92 -12.18
CA ILE A 152 18.60 -1.28 -11.23
C ILE A 152 18.55 -1.99 -9.88
N LEU A 153 17.35 -2.31 -9.37
CA LEU A 153 17.18 -3.09 -8.13
C LEU A 153 17.83 -4.47 -8.28
N SER A 154 17.67 -5.12 -9.43
CA SER A 154 18.32 -6.41 -9.70
C SER A 154 19.85 -6.31 -9.69
N LYS A 155 20.42 -5.23 -10.23
CA LYS A 155 21.87 -4.97 -10.18
C LYS A 155 22.33 -4.74 -8.74
N ILE A 156 21.57 -3.97 -7.95
CA ILE A 156 21.86 -3.72 -6.52
C ILE A 156 21.83 -5.04 -5.74
N ALA A 157 20.77 -5.85 -5.89
CA ALA A 157 20.66 -7.15 -5.22
C ALA A 157 21.85 -8.08 -5.56
N LYS A 158 22.29 -8.09 -6.83
CA LYS A 158 23.46 -8.86 -7.28
C LYS A 158 24.80 -8.30 -6.77
N GLY A 159 24.84 -7.08 -6.25
CA GLY A 159 26.10 -6.41 -5.85
C GLY A 159 26.83 -5.71 -6.99
N ASN A 160 26.20 -5.57 -8.17
CA ASN A 160 26.79 -5.05 -9.40
C ASN A 160 26.42 -3.59 -9.66
N HIS A 161 26.18 -2.80 -8.61
CA HIS A 161 25.83 -1.39 -8.69
C HIS A 161 26.71 -0.57 -7.75
N GLU A 162 27.06 0.66 -8.12
CA GLU A 162 27.95 1.51 -7.31
C GLU A 162 27.35 1.82 -5.93
N PHE A 163 26.02 1.97 -5.88
CA PHE A 163 25.24 2.13 -4.64
C PHE A 163 25.42 0.98 -3.62
N CYS A 164 25.84 -0.21 -4.05
CA CYS A 164 26.12 -1.32 -3.13
C CYS A 164 27.24 -0.99 -2.14
N LYS A 165 28.21 -0.15 -2.51
CA LYS A 165 29.27 0.29 -1.60
C LYS A 165 28.70 1.10 -0.44
N LEU A 166 27.72 1.96 -0.72
CA LEU A 166 27.04 2.74 0.30
C LEU A 166 26.16 1.86 1.19
N LEU A 167 25.42 0.92 0.60
CA LEU A 167 24.61 -0.05 1.36
C LEU A 167 25.47 -0.91 2.28
N SER A 168 26.61 -1.43 1.83
CA SER A 168 27.52 -2.22 2.68
C SER A 168 28.20 -1.42 3.78
N ALA A 169 28.35 -0.10 3.61
CA ALA A 169 28.96 0.78 4.61
C ALA A 169 27.94 1.31 5.64
N ALA A 170 26.64 1.25 5.31
CA ALA A 170 25.56 1.67 6.18
C ALA A 170 25.37 0.67 7.32
N GLN A 171 25.16 1.17 8.53
CA GLN A 171 24.82 0.38 9.72
C GLN A 171 23.31 0.23 9.88
N ASN A 172 22.54 1.25 9.48
CA ASN A 172 21.08 1.27 9.61
C ASN A 172 20.43 1.73 8.29
N PRO A 173 20.61 0.99 7.18
CA PRO A 173 19.96 1.33 5.92
C PRO A 173 18.43 1.15 6.03
N ILE A 174 17.68 2.05 5.38
CA ILE A 174 16.23 1.92 5.23
C ILE A 174 15.83 1.87 3.76
N LEU A 175 15.01 0.88 3.41
CA LEU A 175 14.36 0.76 2.10
C LEU A 175 12.88 1.10 2.24
N ILE A 176 12.41 2.07 1.45
CA ILE A 176 11.00 2.49 1.44
C ILE A 176 10.42 2.18 0.06
N ILE A 177 9.45 1.27 0.03
CA ILE A 177 8.76 0.86 -1.20
C ILE A 177 7.41 1.59 -1.26
N GLY A 178 7.14 2.26 -2.38
CA GLY A 178 5.87 2.93 -2.62
C GLY A 178 4.76 1.95 -2.99
N GLN A 179 3.53 2.31 -2.66
CA GLN A 179 2.35 1.49 -2.99
C GLN A 179 2.22 1.27 -4.50
N ASP A 180 2.56 2.28 -5.31
CA ASP A 180 2.54 2.19 -6.78
C ASP A 180 3.52 1.15 -7.33
N ALA A 181 4.56 0.77 -6.58
CA ALA A 181 5.44 -0.32 -6.96
C ALA A 181 4.71 -1.67 -6.94
N LEU A 182 3.68 -1.78 -6.09
CA LEU A 182 2.99 -3.01 -5.76
C LEU A 182 1.76 -3.26 -6.65
N THR A 183 1.30 -2.26 -7.40
CA THR A 183 0.15 -2.35 -8.33
C THR A 183 0.57 -2.75 -9.75
N ARG A 184 1.88 -2.82 -10.03
CA ARG A 184 2.43 -3.21 -11.34
C ARG A 184 2.27 -4.70 -11.63
N SER A 185 2.48 -5.08 -12.89
CA SER A 185 2.47 -6.49 -13.31
C SER A 185 3.65 -7.30 -12.75
N ASP A 186 4.78 -6.64 -12.47
CA ASP A 186 6.04 -7.19 -11.95
C ASP A 186 6.24 -6.94 -10.45
N SER A 187 5.19 -6.53 -9.72
CA SER A 187 5.26 -6.14 -8.31
C SER A 187 5.81 -7.20 -7.37
N GLU A 188 5.43 -8.47 -7.56
CA GLU A 188 5.97 -9.60 -6.78
C GLU A 188 7.50 -9.70 -6.91
N SER A 189 8.02 -9.46 -8.12
CA SER A 189 9.47 -9.44 -8.36
C SER A 189 10.14 -8.23 -7.72
N ILE A 190 9.52 -7.05 -7.76
CA ILE A 190 10.05 -5.85 -7.11
C ILE A 190 10.16 -6.07 -5.60
N LEU A 191 9.09 -6.60 -4.99
CA LEU A 191 9.04 -6.88 -3.56
C LEU A 191 10.08 -7.94 -3.16
N ALA A 192 10.20 -9.02 -3.94
CA ALA A 192 11.20 -10.07 -3.70
C ALA A 192 12.64 -9.53 -3.81
N ILE A 193 12.94 -8.73 -4.85
CA ILE A 193 14.26 -8.12 -5.03
C ILE A 193 14.56 -7.15 -3.88
N ALA A 194 13.60 -6.33 -3.46
CA ALA A 194 13.78 -5.43 -2.32
C ALA A 194 14.05 -6.19 -1.02
N SER A 195 13.36 -7.31 -0.78
CA SER A 195 13.64 -8.22 0.34
C SER A 195 15.06 -8.76 0.26
N SER A 196 15.50 -9.24 -0.91
CA SER A 196 16.88 -9.73 -1.10
C SER A 196 17.94 -8.64 -0.89
N ILE A 197 17.64 -7.38 -1.19
CA ILE A 197 18.56 -6.27 -0.86
C ILE A 197 18.63 -6.09 0.66
N ALA A 198 17.48 -6.05 1.35
CA ALA A 198 17.41 -5.87 2.80
C ALA A 198 17.99 -7.05 3.61
N GLU A 199 17.99 -8.27 3.06
CA GLU A 199 18.61 -9.44 3.70
C GLU A 199 20.13 -9.48 3.52
N LYS A 200 20.63 -8.85 2.45
CA LYS A 200 22.04 -8.91 2.05
C LYS A 200 22.89 -7.81 2.68
N PHE A 201 22.31 -6.62 2.84
CA PHE A 201 22.97 -5.42 3.35
C PHE A 201 22.30 -4.99 4.65
#